data_AF-A0A0R2R570-F1
#
_entry.id   AF-A0A0R2R570-F1
#
_cell.length_a   1.000
_cell.length_b   1.000
_cell.length_c   1.000
_cell.angle_alpha   90.00
_cell.angle_beta   90.00
_cell.angle_gamma   90.00
#
_symmetry.space_group_name_H-M   'P 1'
#
loop_
_entity.id
_entity.type
_entity.pdbx_description
1 polymer ?
#
loop_
_entity_poly.entity_id
_entity_poly.type
_entity_poly.pdbx_seq_one_letter_code
_entity_poly.pdbx_strand_id
1 'polypeptide(L)'
;MSELPTDPKTDQLEDAADALADARERLGQAPANVVVVNHIMGLYELAAIHLSAEPPHLVEAALAIDAVACLVEGLGPRLGDEHATLNDALGNIRLAFVQIKGAVAPPTA
;
A
#
# COMPACT_ATOMS: atom_id res chain seq x y z
N MET A 1 -0.69 39.60 34.73
CA MET A 1 -1.39 38.54 33.99
C MET A 1 -0.38 37.41 33.89
N SER A 2 -0.46 36.42 34.78
CA SER A 2 0.47 35.29 34.77
C SER A 2 -0.05 34.33 33.71
N GLU A 3 0.65 34.20 32.58
CA GLU A 3 0.49 33.04 31.71
C GLU A 3 0.80 31.81 32.57
N LEU A 4 -0.23 31.02 32.85
CA LEU A 4 -0.02 29.68 33.38
C LEU A 4 0.74 28.91 32.29
N PRO A 5 1.88 28.29 32.59
CA PRO A 5 2.54 27.44 31.60
C PRO A 5 1.55 26.34 31.23
N THR A 6 1.16 26.30 29.96
CA THR A 6 0.40 25.18 29.40
C THR A 6 1.22 23.92 29.64
N ASP A 7 0.56 22.88 30.13
CA ASP A 7 1.21 21.60 30.40
C ASP A 7 1.82 21.12 29.07
N PRO A 8 3.12 20.82 28.98
CA PRO A 8 3.78 20.44 27.72
C PRO A 8 3.13 19.23 27.04
N LYS A 9 2.36 18.43 27.79
CA LYS A 9 1.56 17.32 27.25
C LYS A 9 0.30 17.80 26.50
N THR A 10 -0.27 18.93 26.88
CA THR A 10 -1.43 19.56 26.21
C THR A 10 -1.00 20.20 24.90
N ASP A 11 0.11 20.95 24.89
CA ASP A 11 0.65 21.57 23.68
C ASP A 11 1.01 20.51 22.61
N GLN A 12 1.64 19.39 22.99
CA GLN A 12 1.94 18.29 22.07
C GLN A 12 0.68 17.60 21.49
N LEU A 13 -0.41 17.55 22.25
CA LEU A 13 -1.67 16.97 21.80
C LEU A 13 -2.39 17.90 20.82
N GLU A 14 -2.34 19.21 21.06
CA GLU A 14 -2.88 20.24 20.17
C GLU A 14 -2.10 20.27 18.85
N ASP A 15 -0.76 20.28 18.90
CA ASP A 15 0.10 20.21 17.72
C ASP A 15 -0.16 18.96 16.86
N ALA A 16 -0.37 17.81 17.51
CA ALA A 16 -0.69 16.56 16.82
C ALA A 16 -2.09 16.59 16.17
N ALA A 17 -3.06 17.24 16.82
CA ALA A 17 -4.41 17.39 16.29
C ALA A 17 -4.43 18.30 15.05
N ASP A 18 -3.70 19.41 15.11
CA ASP A 18 -3.56 20.36 13.99
C ASP A 18 -2.85 19.70 12.80
N ALA A 19 -1.76 18.97 13.04
CA ALA A 19 -1.07 18.22 11.99
C ALA A 19 -1.98 17.17 11.30
N LEU A 20 -2.86 16.51 12.05
CA LEU A 20 -3.83 15.56 11.50
C LEU A 20 -4.92 16.28 10.69
N ALA A 21 -5.41 17.42 11.16
CA ALA A 21 -6.39 18.22 10.44
C ALA A 21 -5.84 18.70 9.08
N ASP A 22 -4.62 19.23 9.08
CA ASP A 22 -3.89 19.63 7.88
C ASP A 22 -3.71 18.47 6.90
N ALA A 23 -3.31 17.30 7.40
CA ALA A 23 -3.14 16.11 6.56
C ALA A 23 -4.46 15.68 5.91
N ARG A 24 -5.57 15.73 6.66
CA ARG A 24 -6.91 15.39 6.16
C ARG A 24 -7.40 16.40 5.12
N GLU A 25 -7.17 17.69 5.33
CA GLU A 25 -7.52 18.72 4.35
C GLU A 25 -6.78 18.47 3.04
N ARG A 26 -5.46 18.26 3.10
CA ARG A 26 -4.64 17.97 1.90
C ARG A 26 -5.11 16.72 1.16
N LEU A 27 -5.44 15.65 1.89
CA LEU A 27 -6.00 14.43 1.29
C LEU A 27 -7.34 14.68 0.61
N GLY A 28 -8.19 15.54 1.18
CA GLY A 28 -9.48 15.92 0.59
C GLY A 28 -9.37 16.71 -0.72
N GLN A 29 -8.23 17.38 -0.96
CA GLN A 29 -7.96 18.10 -2.21
C GLN A 29 -7.43 17.20 -3.33
N ALA A 30 -6.88 16.03 -3.00
CA ALA A 30 -6.32 15.12 -3.99
C ALA A 30 -7.44 14.36 -4.73
N PRO A 31 -7.34 14.19 -6.07
CA PRO A 31 -8.26 13.32 -6.79
C PRO A 31 -8.21 11.89 -6.23
N ALA A 32 -9.39 11.33 -5.93
CA ALA A 32 -9.49 10.03 -5.29
C ALA A 32 -8.79 8.91 -6.08
N ASN A 33 -8.82 8.96 -7.42
CA ASN A 33 -8.14 7.98 -8.27
C ASN A 33 -6.62 8.02 -8.06
N VAL A 34 -6.02 9.22 -7.95
CA VAL A 34 -4.58 9.38 -7.73
C VAL A 34 -4.18 8.77 -6.38
N VAL A 35 -4.96 9.02 -5.33
CA VAL A 35 -4.72 8.45 -4.00
C VAL A 35 -4.86 6.93 -4.02
N VAL A 36 -5.90 6.41 -4.66
CA VAL A 36 -6.13 4.96 -4.78
C VAL A 36 -5.02 4.28 -5.58
N VAL A 37 -4.60 4.85 -6.72
CA VAL A 37 -3.48 4.34 -7.52
C VAL A 37 -2.20 4.31 -6.68
N ASN A 38 -1.91 5.37 -5.92
CA ASN A 38 -0.78 5.39 -5.00
C ASN A 38 -0.86 4.27 -3.94
N HIS A 39 -2.04 3.98 -3.40
CA HIS A 39 -2.21 2.85 -2.47
C HIS A 39 -2.03 1.49 -3.14
N ILE A 40 -2.48 1.31 -4.39
CA ILE A 40 -2.23 0.10 -5.17
C ILE A 40 -0.72 -0.11 -5.35
N MET A 41 0.02 0.97 -5.68
CA MET A 41 1.48 0.90 -5.79
C MET A 41 2.14 0.49 -4.47
N GLY A 42 1.69 1.03 -3.34
CA GLY A 42 2.19 0.61 -2.02
C GLY A 42 1.92 -0.87 -1.70
N LEU A 43 0.75 -1.39 -2.08
CA LEU A 43 0.42 -2.81 -1.92
C LEU A 43 1.27 -3.71 -2.85
N TYR A 44 1.54 -3.24 -4.07
CA TYR A 44 2.44 -3.92 -5.00
C TYR A 44 3.87 -3.99 -4.44
N GLU A 45 4.39 -2.89 -3.90
CA GLU A 45 5.71 -2.85 -3.25
C GLU A 45 5.75 -3.78 -2.03
N LEU A 46 4.70 -3.80 -1.22
CA LEU A 46 4.59 -4.71 -0.09
C LEU A 46 4.67 -6.19 -0.53
N ALA A 47 3.96 -6.55 -1.60
CA ALA A 47 4.06 -7.88 -2.18
C ALA A 47 5.49 -8.20 -2.65
N ALA A 48 6.14 -7.26 -3.35
CA ALA A 48 7.50 -7.42 -3.84
C ALA A 48 8.51 -7.61 -2.70
N ILE A 49 8.42 -6.80 -1.64
CA ILE A 49 9.28 -6.89 -0.44
C ILE A 49 9.15 -8.29 0.18
N HIS A 50 7.94 -8.75 0.45
CA HIS A 50 7.71 -10.08 1.03
C HIS A 50 8.17 -11.22 0.13
N LEU A 51 7.98 -11.08 -1.18
CA LEU A 51 8.38 -12.07 -2.16
C LEU A 51 9.91 -12.15 -2.31
N SER A 52 10.62 -11.02 -2.15
CA SER A 52 12.08 -10.93 -2.19
C SER A 52 12.79 -11.27 -0.87
N ALA A 53 12.04 -11.55 0.21
CA ALA A 53 12.62 -11.93 1.48
C ALA A 53 13.36 -13.28 1.40
N GLU A 54 14.28 -13.53 2.34
CA GLU A 54 15.03 -14.78 2.45
C GLU A 54 14.85 -15.37 3.86
N PRO A 55 14.04 -16.43 4.03
CA PRO A 55 13.23 -17.11 3.01
C PRO A 55 12.02 -16.27 2.55
N PRO A 56 11.45 -16.50 1.34
CA PRO A 56 10.29 -15.75 0.86
C PRO A 56 9.06 -15.88 1.76
N HIS A 57 8.41 -14.76 2.09
CA HIS A 57 7.20 -14.73 2.91
C HIS A 57 5.95 -14.95 2.04
N LEU A 58 5.75 -16.17 1.56
CA LEU A 58 4.72 -16.48 0.55
C LEU A 58 3.28 -16.14 0.99
N VAL A 59 2.94 -16.31 2.27
CA VAL A 59 1.58 -15.99 2.75
C VAL A 59 1.33 -14.48 2.72
N GLU A 60 2.30 -13.69 3.21
CA GLU A 60 2.20 -12.23 3.23
C GLU A 60 2.23 -11.64 1.81
N ALA A 61 3.09 -12.18 0.94
CA ALA A 61 3.13 -11.78 -0.47
C ALA A 61 1.80 -12.09 -1.17
N ALA A 62 1.19 -13.26 -0.92
CA ALA A 62 -0.09 -13.62 -1.50
C ALA A 62 -1.21 -12.66 -1.08
N LEU A 63 -1.30 -12.31 0.21
CA LEU A 63 -2.30 -11.36 0.70
C LEU A 63 -2.19 -9.99 -0.01
N ALA A 64 -0.96 -9.48 -0.16
CA ALA A 64 -0.72 -8.22 -0.84
C ALA A 64 -1.06 -8.29 -2.34
N ILE A 65 -0.70 -9.38 -3.03
CA ILE A 65 -1.06 -9.62 -4.45
C ILE A 65 -2.58 -9.67 -4.62
N ASP A 66 -3.29 -10.36 -3.72
CA ASP A 66 -4.75 -10.46 -3.78
C ASP A 66 -5.42 -9.10 -3.55
N ALA A 67 -4.88 -8.26 -2.67
CA ALA A 67 -5.36 -6.90 -2.48
C ALA A 67 -5.16 -6.03 -3.74
N VAL A 68 -3.99 -6.10 -4.39
CA VAL A 68 -3.74 -5.45 -5.69
C VAL A 68 -4.74 -5.95 -6.73
N ALA A 69 -4.95 -7.26 -6.81
CA ALA A 69 -5.91 -7.86 -7.74
C ALA A 69 -7.34 -7.34 -7.55
N CYS A 70 -7.85 -7.35 -6.32
CA CYS A 70 -9.19 -6.87 -6.01
C CYS A 70 -9.40 -5.43 -6.47
N LEU A 71 -8.39 -4.57 -6.29
CA LEU A 71 -8.46 -3.17 -6.68
C LEU A 71 -8.32 -2.97 -8.19
N VAL A 72 -7.30 -3.57 -8.81
CA VAL A 72 -7.02 -3.39 -10.24
C VAL A 72 -8.13 -3.97 -11.11
N GLU A 73 -8.55 -5.21 -10.82
CA GLU A 73 -9.59 -5.90 -11.59
C GLU A 73 -10.99 -5.37 -11.24
N GLY A 74 -11.24 -5.05 -9.97
CA GLY A 74 -12.54 -4.58 -9.50
C GLY A 74 -12.86 -3.14 -9.88
N LEU A 75 -11.86 -2.25 -9.90
CA LEU A 75 -12.06 -0.83 -10.27
C LEU A 75 -11.91 -0.59 -11.77
N GLY A 76 -11.06 -1.36 -12.45
CA GLY A 76 -10.94 -1.32 -13.90
C GLY A 76 -10.60 0.10 -14.42
N PRO A 77 -11.30 0.57 -15.47
CA PRO A 77 -11.10 1.92 -16.04
C PRO A 77 -11.27 3.09 -15.06
N ARG A 78 -11.88 2.89 -13.89
CA ARG A 78 -12.02 3.95 -12.86
C ARG A 78 -10.68 4.37 -12.27
N LEU A 79 -9.62 3.57 -12.46
CA LEU A 79 -8.27 3.90 -12.04
C LEU A 79 -7.62 4.98 -12.93
N GLY A 80 -8.18 5.26 -14.11
CA GLY A 80 -7.62 6.22 -15.05
C GLY A 80 -6.59 5.57 -15.98
N ASP A 81 -5.68 6.39 -16.48
CA ASP A 81 -4.72 6.02 -17.51
C ASP A 81 -3.74 4.93 -17.04
N GLU A 82 -3.52 4.84 -15.72
CA GLU A 82 -2.63 3.87 -15.09
C GLU A 82 -3.20 2.45 -15.06
N HIS A 83 -4.50 2.26 -15.34
CA HIS A 83 -5.14 0.94 -15.23
C HIS A 83 -4.43 -0.15 -16.03
N ALA A 84 -4.07 0.13 -17.28
CA ALA A 84 -3.38 -0.84 -18.14
C ALA A 84 -2.02 -1.22 -17.56
N THR A 85 -1.22 -0.24 -17.13
CA THR A 85 0.08 -0.46 -16.51
C THR A 85 -0.03 -1.25 -15.21
N LEU A 86 -1.03 -0.96 -14.37
CA LEU A 86 -1.28 -1.69 -13.13
C LEU A 86 -1.70 -3.14 -13.39
N ASN A 87 -2.48 -3.40 -14.45
CA ASN A 87 -2.86 -4.75 -14.86
C ASN A 87 -1.64 -5.56 -15.33
N ASP A 88 -0.78 -4.95 -16.14
CA ASP A 88 0.48 -5.58 -16.56
C ASP A 88 1.40 -5.88 -15.36
N ALA A 89 1.52 -4.93 -14.42
CA ALA A 89 2.29 -5.10 -13.20
C ALA A 89 1.74 -6.25 -12.33
N LEU A 90 0.41 -6.33 -12.17
CA LEU A 90 -0.25 -7.43 -11.47
C LEU A 90 0.04 -8.79 -12.12
N GLY A 91 0.04 -8.88 -13.45
CA GLY A 91 0.43 -10.08 -14.18
C GLY A 91 1.87 -10.50 -13.87
N ASN A 92 2.80 -9.54 -13.90
CA ASN A 92 4.21 -9.79 -13.66
C ASN A 92 4.48 -10.30 -12.24
N ILE A 93 3.88 -9.69 -11.21
CA ILE A 93 4.11 -10.11 -9.82
C ILE A 93 3.47 -11.47 -9.50
N ARG A 94 2.32 -11.79 -10.11
CA ARG A 94 1.72 -13.13 -10.01
C ARG A 94 2.62 -14.20 -10.62
N LEU A 95 3.25 -13.91 -11.77
CA LEU A 95 4.21 -14.82 -12.39
C LEU A 95 5.44 -15.04 -11.49
N ALA A 96 6.00 -13.96 -10.95
CA ALA A 96 7.12 -14.04 -10.01
C ALA A 96 6.77 -14.89 -8.77
N PHE A 97 5.57 -14.70 -8.22
CA PHE A 97 5.09 -15.48 -7.08
C PHE A 97 5.07 -16.99 -7.36
N VAL A 98 4.52 -17.40 -8.51
CA VAL A 98 4.44 -18.82 -8.89
C VAL A 98 5.84 -19.41 -9.09
N GLN A 99 6.74 -18.68 -9.74
CA GLN A 99 8.13 -19.11 -9.96
C GLN A 99 8.85 -19.34 -8.63
N ILE A 100 8.77 -18.38 -7.71
CA ILE A 100 9.44 -18.47 -6.41
C ILE A 100 8.81 -19.55 -5.53
N LYS A 101 7.47 -19.64 -5.48
CA LYS A 101 6.77 -20.71 -4.78
C LYS A 101 7.21 -22.09 -5.28
N GLY A 102 7.39 -22.26 -6.59
CA GLY A 102 7.88 -23.49 -7.19
C GLY A 102 9.34 -23.81 -6.84
N ALA A 103 10.19 -22.80 -6.69
CA ALA A 103 11.59 -22.97 -6.30
C ALA A 103 11.75 -23.32 -4.80
N VAL A 104 10.85 -22.82 -3.95
CA VAL A 104 10.85 -23.09 -2.49
C VAL A 104 10.16 -24.41 -2.16
N ALA A 105 9.21 -24.87 -2.98
CA ALA A 105 8.60 -26.18 -2.82
C ALA A 105 9.63 -27.29 -3.09
N PRO A 106 9.79 -28.28 -2.20
CA PRO A 106 10.71 -29.39 -2.46
C PRO A 106 10.28 -30.14 -3.73
N PRO A 107 11.23 -30.59 -4.57
CA PRO A 107 10.89 -31.38 -5.75
C PRO A 107 10.16 -32.64 -5.29
N THR A 108 8.91 -32.79 -5.71
CA THR A 108 8.17 -34.04 -5.54
C THR A 108 8.94 -35.16 -6.24
N ALA A 109 9.44 -36.12 -5.45
CA ALA A 109 10.04 -37.37 -5.90
C ALA A 109 8.99 -38.32 -6.49
#